data_AF-A0A1I5Y4F3-F1
#
_entry.id   AF-A0A1I5Y4F3-F1
#
_cell.length_a   1.000
_cell.length_b   1.000
_cell.length_c   1.000
_cell.angle_alpha   90.00
_cell.angle_beta   90.00
_cell.angle_gamma   90.00
#
_symmetry.space_group_name_H-M   'P 1'
#
loop_
_entity.id
_entity.type
_entity.pdbx_description
1 polymer ?
#
loop_
_entity_poly.entity_id
_entity_poly.type
_entity_poly.pdbx_seq_one_letter_code
_entity_poly.pdbx_strand_id
1 'polypeptide(L)'
;MPLDPILIYACALALAAILATAATHKLRAPRWFAAQLEAYALLPAALVRPAARALPLLEGAVALGLLLPVSRGLAALAAAALMLAYAGAIAVNLWRGRRDIDCGCAGPGESQPLRPILLLRNAVLLGFALLAALPALARDLGAFDGFVALAAAAVVLLLYAAADGLLTNAPRLLKLTGR
;
A
#
# COMPACT_ATOMS: atom_id res chain seq x y z
N MET A 1 17.56 17.92 -1.92
CA MET A 1 18.05 18.08 -0.54
C MET A 1 18.21 16.68 0.04
N PRO A 2 19.40 16.29 0.50
CA PRO A 2 19.60 14.98 1.12
C PRO A 2 18.85 14.89 2.45
N LEU A 3 18.17 13.77 2.69
CA LEU A 3 17.37 13.53 3.91
C LEU A 3 18.12 12.61 4.88
N ASP A 4 17.74 12.68 6.16
CA ASP A 4 18.28 11.79 7.19
C ASP A 4 18.00 10.32 6.82
N PRO A 5 19.02 9.45 6.80
CA PRO A 5 18.85 8.03 6.49
C PRO A 5 17.76 7.33 7.30
N ILE A 6 17.57 7.72 8.57
CA ILE A 6 16.56 7.13 9.46
C ILE A 6 15.16 7.26 8.84
N LEU A 7 14.81 8.45 8.37
CA LEU A 7 13.49 8.71 7.77
C LEU A 7 13.30 7.86 6.51
N ILE A 8 14.33 7.77 5.67
CA ILE A 8 14.28 7.02 4.41
C ILE A 8 14.10 5.52 4.70
N TYR A 9 14.85 4.96 5.65
CA TYR A 9 14.71 3.56 6.04
C TYR A 9 13.37 3.28 6.76
N ALA A 10 12.89 4.18 7.61
CA ALA A 10 11.59 4.04 8.25
C ALA A 10 10.45 3.98 7.21
N CYS A 11 10.44 4.89 6.23
CA CYS A 11 9.49 4.88 5.12
C CYS A 11 9.61 3.60 4.27
N ALA A 12 10.83 3.18 3.94
CA ALA A 12 11.07 1.98 3.14
C ALA A 12 10.59 0.71 3.86
N LEU A 13 10.88 0.56 5.15
CA LEU A 13 10.46 -0.58 5.97
C LEU A 13 8.93 -0.64 6.11
N ALA A 14 8.30 0.50 6.39
CA ALA A 14 6.84 0.56 6.48
C ALA A 14 6.17 0.19 5.15
N LEU A 15 6.64 0.75 4.03
CA LEU A 15 6.13 0.42 2.69
C LEU A 15 6.36 -1.04 2.33
N ALA A 16 7.55 -1.58 2.62
CA ALA A 16 7.86 -2.98 2.36
C ALA A 16 6.90 -3.92 3.11
N ALA A 17 6.64 -3.65 4.39
CA ALA A 17 5.71 -4.45 5.18
C ALA A 17 4.26 -4.34 4.66
N ILE A 18 3.80 -3.14 4.28
CA ILE A 18 2.45 -2.93 3.73
C ILE A 18 2.29 -3.66 2.39
N LEU A 19 3.24 -3.50 1.47
CA LEU A 19 3.23 -4.17 0.17
C LEU A 19 3.35 -5.68 0.29
N ALA A 20 4.22 -6.19 1.16
CA ALA A 20 4.36 -7.62 1.42
C ALA A 20 3.06 -8.22 1.98
N THR A 21 2.38 -7.49 2.88
CA THR A 21 1.09 -7.91 3.43
C THR A 21 0.02 -7.96 2.34
N ALA A 22 -0.10 -6.89 1.54
CA ALA A 22 -1.04 -6.84 0.40
C ALA A 22 -0.79 -7.96 -0.62
N ALA A 23 0.48 -8.17 -1.00
CA ALA A 23 0.89 -9.25 -1.90
C ALA A 23 0.49 -10.62 -1.34
N THR A 24 0.76 -10.86 -0.04
CA THR A 24 0.43 -12.12 0.63
C THR A 24 -1.06 -12.39 0.62
N HIS A 25 -1.90 -11.39 0.91
CA HIS A 25 -3.35 -11.55 0.87
C HIS A 25 -3.86 -11.93 -0.53
N LYS A 26 -3.33 -11.28 -1.58
CA LYS A 26 -3.73 -11.54 -2.97
C LYS A 26 -3.23 -12.88 -3.48
N LEU A 27 -2.02 -13.30 -3.09
CA LEU A 27 -1.47 -14.62 -3.43
C LEU A 27 -2.20 -15.76 -2.73
N ARG A 28 -2.67 -15.56 -1.49
CA ARG A 28 -3.47 -16.55 -0.75
C ARG A 28 -4.88 -16.73 -1.31
N ALA A 29 -5.46 -15.68 -1.90
CA ALA A 29 -6.82 -15.72 -2.45
C ALA A 29 -6.89 -15.13 -3.88
N PRO A 30 -6.26 -15.78 -4.89
CA PRO A 30 -6.12 -15.22 -6.23
C PRO A 30 -7.46 -15.11 -6.97
N ARG A 31 -8.41 -16.01 -6.71
CA ARG A 31 -9.77 -15.95 -7.29
C ARG A 31 -10.55 -14.74 -6.77
N TRP A 32 -10.45 -14.47 -5.48
CA TRP A 32 -11.06 -13.29 -4.87
C TRP A 32 -10.44 -12.01 -5.45
N PHE A 33 -9.11 -11.93 -5.54
CA PHE A 33 -8.46 -10.75 -6.09
C PHE A 33 -8.78 -10.54 -7.59
N ALA A 34 -8.88 -11.61 -8.37
CA ALA A 34 -9.32 -11.52 -9.77
C ALA A 34 -10.75 -10.99 -9.89
N ALA A 35 -11.68 -11.41 -9.03
CA ALA A 35 -13.04 -10.87 -8.99
C ALA A 35 -13.07 -9.39 -8.62
N GLN A 36 -12.23 -8.95 -7.66
CA GLN A 36 -12.09 -7.53 -7.36
C GLN A 36 -11.58 -6.76 -8.57
N LEU A 37 -10.52 -7.24 -9.23
CA LEU A 37 -9.94 -6.56 -10.40
C LEU A 37 -10.93 -6.47 -11.57
N GLU A 38 -11.76 -7.50 -11.76
CA GLU A 38 -12.87 -7.48 -12.72
C GLU A 38 -13.93 -6.42 -12.35
N ALA A 39 -14.30 -6.31 -11.08
CA ALA A 39 -15.27 -5.33 -10.58
C ALA A 39 -14.82 -3.87 -10.81
N TYR A 40 -13.51 -3.59 -10.84
CA TYR A 40 -13.00 -2.25 -11.19
C TYR A 40 -13.37 -1.84 -12.62
N ALA A 41 -13.64 -2.80 -13.54
CA ALA A 41 -14.00 -2.56 -14.93
C ALA A 41 -13.06 -1.54 -15.63
N LEU A 42 -11.75 -1.75 -15.43
CA LEU A 42 -10.66 -0.97 -16.05
C LEU A 42 -9.86 -1.78 -17.06
N LEU A 43 -9.86 -3.11 -16.94
CA LEU A 43 -9.16 -4.03 -17.83
C LEU A 43 -10.17 -4.86 -18.63
N PRO A 44 -9.84 -5.24 -19.88
CA PRO A 44 -10.62 -6.24 -20.62
C PRO A 44 -10.54 -7.60 -19.92
N ALA A 45 -11.59 -8.42 -20.04
CA ALA A 45 -11.70 -9.72 -19.36
C ALA A 45 -10.49 -10.65 -19.57
N ALA A 46 -9.88 -10.60 -20.77
CA ALA A 46 -8.68 -11.38 -21.09
C ALA A 46 -7.44 -10.98 -20.25
N LEU A 47 -7.34 -9.71 -19.83
CA LEU A 47 -6.21 -9.20 -19.05
C LEU A 47 -6.41 -9.28 -17.53
N VAL A 48 -7.62 -9.56 -17.04
CA VAL A 48 -7.91 -9.66 -15.60
C VAL A 48 -7.07 -10.75 -14.95
N ARG A 49 -7.08 -11.98 -15.49
CA ARG A 49 -6.31 -13.11 -14.93
C ARG A 49 -4.79 -12.90 -14.92
N PRO A 50 -4.14 -12.46 -16.01
CA PRO A 50 -2.70 -12.19 -15.97
C PRO A 50 -2.38 -11.03 -15.02
N ALA A 51 -3.15 -9.95 -15.01
CA ALA A 51 -2.93 -8.83 -14.10
C ALA A 51 -3.12 -9.24 -12.62
N ALA A 52 -4.12 -10.07 -12.31
CA ALA A 52 -4.34 -10.60 -10.97
C ALA A 52 -3.17 -11.45 -10.43
N ARG A 53 -2.35 -12.03 -11.32
CA ARG A 53 -1.11 -12.74 -10.94
C ARG A 53 0.11 -11.84 -10.94
N ALA A 54 0.22 -10.94 -11.92
CA ALA A 54 1.37 -10.07 -12.05
C ALA A 54 1.44 -9.03 -10.92
N LEU A 55 0.30 -8.45 -10.52
CA LEU A 55 0.28 -7.35 -9.56
C LEU A 55 0.80 -7.78 -8.17
N PRO A 56 0.38 -8.90 -7.57
CA PRO A 56 0.93 -9.35 -6.28
C PRO A 56 2.42 -9.70 -6.35
N LEU A 57 2.89 -10.23 -7.49
CA LEU A 57 4.31 -10.49 -7.71
C LEU A 57 5.12 -9.20 -7.78
N LEU A 58 4.60 -8.18 -8.47
CA LEU A 58 5.20 -6.86 -8.51
C LEU A 58 5.24 -6.22 -7.11
N GLU A 59 4.15 -6.30 -6.34
CA GLU A 59 4.12 -5.81 -4.97
C GLU A 59 5.17 -6.50 -4.09
N GLY A 60 5.29 -7.82 -4.18
CA GLY A 60 6.31 -8.58 -3.45
C GLY A 60 7.74 -8.24 -3.89
N ALA A 61 7.98 -8.10 -5.19
CA ALA A 61 9.29 -7.72 -5.72
C ALA A 61 9.70 -6.31 -5.27
N VAL A 62 8.75 -5.36 -5.29
CA VAL A 62 8.98 -4.00 -4.79
C VAL A 62 9.23 -4.00 -3.29
N ALA A 63 8.47 -4.78 -2.51
CA ALA A 63 8.69 -4.91 -1.07
C ALA A 63 10.11 -5.41 -0.76
N LEU A 64 10.59 -6.46 -1.44
CA LEU A 64 11.95 -6.96 -1.28
C LEU A 64 13.00 -5.94 -1.75
N GLY A 65 12.75 -5.28 -2.88
CA GLY A 65 13.66 -4.28 -3.45
C GLY A 65 13.85 -3.05 -2.56
N LEU A 66 12.86 -2.70 -1.73
CA LEU A 66 12.93 -1.62 -0.74
C LEU A 66 13.87 -1.92 0.44
N LEU A 67 14.09 -3.20 0.76
CA LEU A 67 14.95 -3.62 1.87
C LEU A 67 16.44 -3.58 1.52
N LEU A 68 16.76 -3.59 0.23
CA LEU A 68 18.11 -3.64 -0.31
C LEU A 68 18.60 -2.22 -0.66
N PRO A 69 19.67 -1.69 -0.03
CA PRO A 69 20.13 -0.31 -0.28
C PRO A 69 20.42 -0.01 -1.75
N VAL A 70 20.94 -0.99 -2.50
CA VAL A 70 21.30 -0.87 -3.92
C VAL A 70 20.09 -0.71 -4.84
N SER A 71 18.97 -1.38 -4.54
CA SER A 71 17.75 -1.33 -5.37
C SER A 71 16.67 -0.41 -4.81
N ARG A 72 16.83 0.08 -3.57
CA ARG A 72 15.81 0.83 -2.84
C ARG A 72 15.27 2.02 -3.62
N GLY A 73 16.13 2.82 -4.26
CA GLY A 73 15.70 3.99 -5.01
C GLY A 73 14.73 3.63 -6.15
N LEU A 74 15.09 2.61 -6.94
CA LEU A 74 14.24 2.11 -8.04
C LEU A 74 12.97 1.45 -7.51
N ALA A 75 13.08 0.65 -6.43
CA ALA A 75 11.93 0.01 -5.80
C ALA A 75 10.96 1.05 -5.21
N ALA A 76 11.45 2.14 -4.63
CA ALA A 76 10.65 3.23 -4.11
C ALA A 76 9.88 3.97 -5.23
N LEU A 77 10.51 4.19 -6.39
CA LEU A 77 9.82 4.73 -7.56
C LEU A 77 8.75 3.76 -8.10
N ALA A 78 9.03 2.46 -8.10
CA ALA A 78 8.04 1.45 -8.47
C ALA A 78 6.87 1.40 -7.46
N ALA A 79 7.14 1.55 -6.16
CA ALA A 79 6.11 1.67 -5.12
C ALA A 79 5.24 2.92 -5.35
N ALA A 80 5.86 4.07 -5.68
CA ALA A 80 5.13 5.29 -6.02
C ALA A 80 4.21 5.08 -7.23
N ALA A 81 4.70 4.43 -8.29
CA ALA A 81 3.90 4.08 -9.46
C ALA A 81 2.72 3.16 -9.12
N LEU A 82 2.94 2.15 -8.25
CA LEU A 82 1.86 1.27 -7.77
C LEU A 82 0.80 2.04 -6.97
N MET A 83 1.22 2.93 -6.05
CA MET A 83 0.29 3.76 -5.28
C MET A 83 -0.53 4.69 -6.17
N LEU A 84 0.09 5.28 -7.21
CA LEU A 84 -0.61 6.08 -8.22
C LEU A 84 -1.59 5.25 -9.05
N ALA A 85 -1.20 4.05 -9.46
CA ALA A 85 -2.09 3.15 -10.20
C ALA A 85 -3.31 2.76 -9.35
N TYR A 86 -3.13 2.42 -8.08
CA TYR A 86 -4.24 2.15 -7.16
C TYR A 86 -5.11 3.38 -6.92
N ALA A 87 -4.50 4.54 -6.65
CA ALA A 87 -5.24 5.79 -6.46
C ALA A 87 -6.06 6.15 -7.71
N GLY A 88 -5.48 6.01 -8.90
CA GLY A 88 -6.17 6.26 -10.17
C GLY A 88 -7.33 5.30 -10.39
N ALA A 89 -7.12 4.01 -10.13
CA ALA A 89 -8.16 3.00 -10.23
C ALA A 89 -9.34 3.28 -9.27
N ILE A 90 -9.04 3.67 -8.04
CA ILE A 90 -10.01 4.11 -7.02
C ILE A 90 -10.74 5.38 -7.49
N ALA A 91 -10.01 6.40 -7.94
CA ALA A 91 -10.56 7.68 -8.35
C ALA A 91 -11.54 7.54 -9.53
N VAL A 92 -11.19 6.75 -10.54
CA VAL A 92 -12.06 6.48 -11.70
C VAL A 92 -13.35 5.80 -11.26
N ASN A 93 -13.28 4.83 -10.34
CA ASN A 93 -14.46 4.13 -9.84
C ASN A 93 -15.35 5.02 -8.96
N LEU A 94 -14.74 5.85 -8.10
CA LEU A 94 -15.47 6.84 -7.33
C LEU A 94 -16.18 7.87 -8.22
N TRP A 95 -15.52 8.32 -9.30
CA TRP A 95 -16.12 9.22 -10.29
C TRP A 95 -17.28 8.58 -11.06
N ARG A 96 -17.20 7.27 -11.34
CA ARG A 96 -18.29 6.47 -11.91
C ARG A 96 -19.41 6.12 -10.90
N GLY A 97 -19.31 6.60 -9.65
CA GLY A 97 -20.30 6.33 -8.59
C GLY A 97 -20.24 4.93 -7.98
N ARG A 98 -19.25 4.11 -8.34
CA ARG A 98 -19.11 2.72 -7.86
C ARG A 98 -18.35 2.70 -6.54
N ARG A 99 -19.09 2.54 -5.44
CA ARG A 99 -18.56 2.62 -4.06
C ARG A 99 -18.59 1.28 -3.32
N ASP A 100 -19.26 0.30 -3.89
CA ASP A 100 -19.51 -1.05 -3.37
C ASP A 100 -18.42 -2.08 -3.73
N ILE A 101 -17.35 -1.64 -4.40
CA ILE A 101 -16.18 -2.45 -4.71
C ILE A 101 -15.17 -2.31 -3.55
N ASP A 102 -14.41 -3.37 -3.24
CA ASP A 102 -13.34 -3.24 -2.23
C ASP A 102 -12.01 -2.79 -2.84
N CYS A 103 -11.23 -2.07 -2.02
CA CYS A 103 -9.87 -1.63 -2.34
C CYS A 103 -8.88 -2.78 -2.65
N GLY A 104 -9.16 -4.00 -2.18
CA GLY A 104 -8.31 -5.17 -2.40
C GLY A 104 -6.99 -5.19 -1.60
N CYS A 105 -6.71 -4.16 -0.78
CA CYS A 105 -5.51 -4.06 0.05
C CYS A 105 -5.63 -4.78 1.41
N ALA A 106 -6.82 -4.82 2.01
CA ALA A 106 -7.06 -5.38 3.34
C ALA A 106 -7.12 -6.93 3.36
N GLY A 107 -7.28 -7.55 2.20
CA GLY A 107 -7.31 -9.00 2.02
C GLY A 107 -8.71 -9.62 2.05
N PRO A 108 -8.79 -10.95 1.85
CA PRO A 108 -10.06 -11.67 1.73
C PRO A 108 -10.81 -11.71 3.08
N GLY A 109 -12.11 -11.40 3.06
CA GLY A 109 -13.00 -11.44 4.23
C GLY A 109 -13.20 -10.08 4.91
N GLU A 110 -12.38 -9.09 4.59
CA GLU A 110 -12.53 -7.70 5.02
C GLU A 110 -13.12 -6.87 3.88
N SER A 111 -14.40 -6.48 3.97
CA SER A 111 -15.01 -5.59 2.99
C SER A 111 -14.67 -4.14 3.35
N GLN A 112 -13.88 -3.50 2.50
CA GLN A 112 -13.48 -2.11 2.64
C GLN A 112 -14.00 -1.35 1.41
N PRO A 113 -15.25 -0.85 1.45
CA PRO A 113 -15.86 -0.20 0.31
C PRO A 113 -15.07 1.03 -0.12
N LEU A 114 -15.06 1.31 -1.42
CA LEU A 114 -14.41 2.47 -1.98
C LEU A 114 -14.94 3.77 -1.37
N ARG A 115 -14.06 4.46 -0.66
CA ARG A 115 -14.32 5.77 -0.04
C ARG A 115 -13.21 6.76 -0.42
N PRO A 116 -13.52 8.08 -0.52
CA PRO A 116 -12.52 9.10 -0.85
C PRO A 116 -11.30 9.11 0.10
N ILE A 117 -11.48 8.69 1.35
CA ILE A 117 -10.39 8.53 2.33
C ILE A 117 -9.29 7.57 1.88
N LEU A 118 -9.59 6.61 1.00
CA LEU A 118 -8.60 5.71 0.42
C LEU A 118 -7.65 6.43 -0.56
N LEU A 119 -8.10 7.54 -1.18
CA LEU A 119 -7.21 8.40 -1.98
C LEU A 119 -6.20 9.10 -1.07
N LEU A 120 -6.63 9.56 0.11
CA LEU A 120 -5.72 10.12 1.11
C LEU A 120 -4.72 9.07 1.60
N ARG A 121 -5.17 7.85 1.91
CA ARG A 121 -4.28 6.73 2.28
C ARG A 121 -3.21 6.49 1.21
N ASN A 122 -3.61 6.36 -0.07
CA ASN A 122 -2.64 6.15 -1.16
C ASN A 122 -1.72 7.36 -1.38
N ALA A 123 -2.22 8.60 -1.19
CA ALA A 123 -1.40 9.80 -1.28
C ALA A 123 -0.33 9.87 -0.18
N VAL A 124 -0.67 9.46 1.05
CA VAL A 124 0.31 9.36 2.16
C VAL A 124 1.37 8.31 1.86
N LEU A 125 0.96 7.11 1.39
CA LEU A 125 1.90 6.05 1.01
C LEU A 125 2.77 6.45 -0.19
N LEU A 126 2.22 7.18 -1.15
CA LEU A 126 2.99 7.81 -2.23
C LEU A 126 4.03 8.78 -1.67
N GLY A 127 3.67 9.61 -0.69
CA GLY A 127 4.60 10.50 0.02
C GLY A 127 5.77 9.72 0.64
N PHE A 128 5.49 8.62 1.34
CA PHE A 128 6.54 7.74 1.87
C PHE A 128 7.41 7.14 0.77
N ALA A 129 6.83 6.79 -0.37
CA ALA A 129 7.58 6.21 -1.48
C ALA A 129 8.52 7.25 -2.12
N LEU A 130 8.06 8.49 -2.28
CA LEU A 130 8.89 9.59 -2.76
C LEU A 130 10.01 9.93 -1.76
N LEU A 131 9.74 9.94 -0.45
CA LEU A 131 10.77 10.12 0.57
C LEU A 131 11.79 8.98 0.55
N ALA A 132 11.35 7.73 0.39
CA ALA A 132 12.20 6.55 0.29
C ALA A 132 13.09 6.55 -0.97
N ALA A 133 12.67 7.24 -2.04
CA ALA A 133 13.39 7.35 -3.30
C ALA A 133 14.51 8.40 -3.27
N LEU A 134 14.50 9.31 -2.30
CA LEU A 134 15.50 10.38 -2.22
C LEU A 134 16.89 9.83 -1.82
N PRO A 135 17.97 10.49 -2.27
CA PRO A 135 19.32 10.11 -1.87
C PRO A 135 19.50 10.33 -0.36
N ALA A 136 20.07 9.33 0.30
CA ALA A 136 20.44 9.43 1.71
C ALA A 136 21.63 10.36 1.90
N LEU A 137 21.62 11.14 2.97
CA LEU A 137 22.81 11.85 3.42
C LEU A 137 23.92 10.81 3.72
N ALA A 138 25.14 11.08 3.26
CA ALA A 138 26.30 10.25 3.59
C ALA A 138 26.64 10.42 5.07
N ARG A 139 26.02 9.59 5.91
CA ARG A 139 26.23 9.53 7.36
C ARG A 139 26.33 8.06 7.77
N ASP A 140 27.28 7.75 8.63
CA ASP A 140 27.39 6.42 9.22
C ASP A 140 26.14 6.12 10.06
N LEU A 141 25.49 4.99 9.75
CA LEU A 141 24.38 4.49 10.55
C LEU A 141 24.93 3.65 11.70
N GLY A 142 24.75 4.15 12.92
CA GLY A 142 24.98 3.36 14.12
C GLY A 142 23.85 2.37 14.37
N ALA A 143 24.08 1.40 15.27
CA ALA A 143 23.04 0.46 15.69
C ALA A 143 21.80 1.17 16.28
N PHE A 144 22.00 2.29 16.98
CA PHE A 144 20.93 3.12 17.50
C PHE A 144 20.06 3.73 16.40
N ASP A 145 20.65 4.20 15.30
CA ASP A 145 19.91 4.74 14.16
C ASP A 145 19.02 3.67 13.52
N GLY A 146 19.54 2.43 13.42
CA GLY A 146 18.77 1.27 12.96
C GLY A 146 17.57 0.96 13.87
N PHE A 147 17.76 0.99 15.19
CA PHE A 147 16.68 0.82 16.15
C PHE A 147 15.61 1.92 16.00
N VAL A 148 16.02 3.18 15.87
CA VAL A 148 15.08 4.30 15.70
C VAL A 148 14.30 4.17 14.39
N ALA A 149 14.95 3.80 13.28
CA ALA A 149 14.28 3.59 12.00
C ALA A 149 13.25 2.45 12.07
N LEU A 150 13.59 1.34 12.74
CA LEU A 150 12.69 0.22 12.95
C LEU A 150 11.49 0.60 13.84
N ALA A 151 11.75 1.31 14.95
CA ALA A 151 10.70 1.78 15.85
C ALA A 151 9.76 2.76 15.14
N ALA A 152 10.29 3.70 14.36
CA ALA A 152 9.50 4.62 13.56
C ALA A 152 8.64 3.87 12.52
N ALA A 153 9.21 2.88 11.82
CA ALA A 153 8.45 2.04 10.90
C ALA A 153 7.33 1.27 11.61
N ALA A 154 7.61 0.71 12.80
CA ALA A 154 6.61 0.00 13.60
C ALA A 154 5.45 0.92 14.02
N VAL A 155 5.74 2.16 14.45
CA VAL A 155 4.70 3.15 14.77
C VAL A 155 3.85 3.46 13.54
N VAL A 156 4.48 3.69 12.38
CA VAL A 156 3.75 3.92 11.12
C VAL A 156 2.86 2.73 10.77
N LEU A 157 3.34 1.50 10.93
CA LEU A 157 2.57 0.28 10.67
C LEU A 157 1.39 0.12 11.62
N LEU A 158 1.57 0.43 12.91
CA LEU A 158 0.49 0.40 13.89
C LEU A 158 -0.58 1.46 13.58
N LEU A 159 -0.17 2.68 13.25
CA LEU A 159 -1.09 3.74 12.82
C LEU A 159 -1.85 3.36 11.55
N TYR A 160 -1.15 2.77 10.58
CA TYR A 160 -1.74 2.27 9.35
C TYR A 160 -2.75 1.16 9.63
N ALA A 161 -2.40 0.16 10.44
CA ALA A 161 -3.29 -0.95 10.79
C ALA A 161 -4.51 -0.48 11.58
N ALA A 162 -4.35 0.48 12.50
CA ALA A 162 -5.45 1.09 13.24
C ALA A 162 -6.38 1.89 12.30
N ALA A 163 -5.82 2.68 11.39
CA ALA A 163 -6.60 3.42 10.41
C ALA A 163 -7.37 2.49 9.46
N ASP A 164 -6.72 1.45 8.94
CA ASP A 164 -7.34 0.47 8.06
C ASP A 164 -8.44 -0.32 8.79
N GLY A 165 -8.18 -0.77 10.02
CA GLY A 165 -9.17 -1.43 10.87
C GLY A 165 -10.38 -0.54 11.19
N LEU A 166 -10.16 0.76 11.40
CA LEU A 166 -11.26 1.72 11.58
C LEU A 166 -12.08 1.89 10.30
N LEU A 167 -11.43 2.00 9.14
CA LEU A 167 -12.10 2.14 7.85
C LEU A 167 -12.96 0.92 7.51
N THR A 168 -12.44 -0.26 7.78
CA THR A 168 -13.12 -1.53 7.53
C THR A 168 -14.29 -1.75 8.50
N ASN A 169 -14.14 -1.34 9.76
CA ASN A 169 -15.21 -1.47 10.76
C ASN A 169 -16.19 -0.28 10.83
N ALA A 170 -15.90 0.84 10.16
CA ALA A 170 -16.75 2.04 10.19
C ALA A 170 -18.24 1.78 9.90
N PRO A 171 -18.63 0.96 8.91
CA PRO A 171 -20.04 0.65 8.65
C PRO A 171 -20.70 -0.11 9.81
N ARG A 172 -19.96 -0.97 10.51
CA ARG A 172 -20.47 -1.73 11.67
C ARG A 172 -20.61 -0.82 12.89
N LEU A 173 -19.64 0.07 13.10
CA LEU A 173 -19.67 1.04 14.20
C LEU A 173 -20.84 2.03 14.07
N LEU A 174 -21.14 2.51 12.86
CA LEU A 174 -22.27 3.40 12.62
C LEU A 174 -23.61 2.78 13.01
N LYS A 175 -23.81 1.50 12.63
CA LYS A 175 -25.00 0.72 13.02
C LYS A 175 -25.17 0.62 14.54
N LEU A 176 -24.08 0.48 15.31
CA LEU A 176 -24.12 0.44 16.77
C LEU A 176 -24.49 1.80 17.39
N THR A 177 -24.12 2.89 16.74
CA THR A 177 -24.48 4.27 17.15
C THR A 177 -25.85 4.71 16.69
N GLY A 178 -26.65 3.83 16.07
CA GLY A 178 -28.01 4.14 15.60
C GLY A 178 -28.06 5.12 14.42
N ARG A 179 -26.98 5.20 13.63
CA ARG A 179 -26.87 6.04 12.43
C ARG A 179 -26.68 5.20 11.17
#